data_AF-A0A2M9NRZ6-F1
#
_entry.id   AF-A0A2M9NRZ6-F1
#
_cell.length_a   1.000
_cell.length_b   1.000
_cell.length_c   1.000
_cell.angle_alpha   90.00
_cell.angle_beta   90.00
_cell.angle_gamma   90.00
#
_symmetry.space_group_name_H-M   'P 1'
#
loop_
_entity.id
_entity.type
_entity.pdbx_description
1 polymer ?
#
loop_
_entity_poly.entity_id
_entity_poly.type
_entity_poly.pdbx_seq_one_letter_code
_entity_poly.pdbx_strand_id
1 'polypeptide(L)'
;MDQIFRDYEKDNGLKNNPGFGKPLPESALSGNMYDNFLSKAKDAGFLPLWIKWQKEIREELSEIVRLRKTNVENRQLTSQIERINEKVRTYNAICPPKMQRREIEWETIESQFEKWK
;
A
#
# COMPACT_ATOMS: atom_id res chain seq x y z
N MET A 1 -12.02 28.56 -2.44
CA MET A 1 -11.28 27.68 -3.38
C MET A 1 -11.65 27.99 -4.82
N ASP A 2 -12.94 27.99 -5.18
CA ASP A 2 -13.39 28.18 -6.57
C ASP A 2 -13.04 29.53 -7.21
N GLN A 3 -13.04 30.64 -6.47
CA GLN A 3 -12.74 31.96 -7.04
C GLN A 3 -11.25 32.09 -7.42
N ILE A 4 -10.36 31.63 -6.54
CA ILE A 4 -8.90 31.62 -6.76
C ILE A 4 -8.54 30.79 -8.00
N PHE A 5 -9.20 29.64 -8.18
CA PHE A 5 -8.94 28.78 -9.33
C PHE A 5 -9.40 29.42 -10.65
N ARG A 6 -10.58 30.07 -10.65
CA ARG A 6 -11.11 30.78 -11.82
C ARG A 6 -10.27 31.98 -12.22
N ASP A 7 -9.79 32.75 -11.25
CA ASP A 7 -8.94 33.92 -11.52
C ASP A 7 -7.56 33.47 -12.05
N TYR A 8 -7.00 32.38 -11.52
CA TYR A 8 -5.76 31.78 -12.00
C TYR A 8 -5.89 31.19 -13.43
N GLU A 9 -7.05 30.62 -13.78
CA GLU A 9 -7.34 30.19 -15.14
C GLU A 9 -7.45 31.35 -16.13
N LYS A 10 -8.13 32.44 -15.75
CA LYS A 10 -8.27 33.65 -16.57
C LYS A 10 -6.93 34.30 -16.90
N ASP A 11 -5.99 34.27 -15.96
CA ASP A 11 -4.66 34.86 -16.12
C ASP A 11 -3.66 33.99 -16.90
N ASN A 12 -4.14 32.91 -17.56
CA ASN A 12 -3.29 31.88 -18.17
C ASN A 12 -2.27 31.25 -17.20
N GLY A 13 -2.51 31.33 -15.88
CA GLY A 13 -1.60 30.82 -14.86
C GLY A 13 -1.27 29.34 -15.06
N LEU A 14 -2.27 28.54 -15.45
CA LEU A 14 -2.07 27.13 -15.81
C LEU A 14 -1.13 26.92 -17.00
N LYS A 15 -1.18 27.77 -18.03
CA LYS A 15 -0.33 27.64 -19.23
C LYS A 15 1.13 27.97 -18.93
N ASN A 16 1.38 28.74 -17.89
CA ASN A 16 2.73 29.10 -17.45
C ASN A 16 3.41 27.98 -16.63
N ASN A 17 2.68 26.92 -16.28
CA ASN A 17 3.26 25.81 -15.52
C ASN A 17 4.25 25.01 -16.36
N PRO A 18 5.42 24.65 -15.80
CA PRO A 18 6.37 23.76 -16.46
C PRO A 18 5.71 22.45 -16.87
N GLY A 19 5.78 22.12 -18.16
CA GLY A 19 5.21 20.88 -18.70
C GLY A 19 3.73 20.95 -19.08
N PHE A 20 3.09 22.12 -19.00
CA PHE A 20 1.71 22.28 -19.48
C PHE A 20 1.57 21.86 -20.95
N GLY A 21 0.63 20.96 -21.24
CA GLY A 21 0.38 20.41 -22.58
C GLY A 21 1.46 19.44 -23.10
N LYS A 22 2.54 19.18 -22.36
CA LYS A 22 3.54 18.17 -22.73
C LYS A 22 3.08 16.79 -22.28
N PRO A 23 3.42 15.72 -23.02
CA PRO A 23 3.16 14.35 -22.57
C PRO A 23 3.90 14.08 -21.25
N LEU A 24 3.31 13.21 -20.43
CA LEU A 24 3.97 12.73 -19.21
C LEU A 24 5.28 12.02 -19.58
N PRO A 25 6.34 12.15 -18.76
CA PRO A 25 7.60 11.47 -19.01
C PRO A 25 7.38 9.95 -18.96
N GLU A 26 8.10 9.22 -19.81
CA GLU A 26 7.98 7.75 -19.91
C GLU A 26 8.27 7.04 -18.58
N SER A 27 9.13 7.61 -17.73
CA SER A 27 9.39 7.11 -16.37
C SER A 27 8.19 7.21 -15.42
N ALA A 28 7.25 8.13 -15.66
CA ALA A 28 6.00 8.19 -14.90
C ALA A 28 4.97 7.15 -15.39
N LEU A 29 5.17 6.63 -16.60
CA LEU A 29 4.27 5.68 -17.27
C LEU A 29 4.80 4.24 -17.26
N SER A 30 6.10 4.06 -17.02
CA SER A 30 6.79 2.77 -16.96
C SER A 30 7.05 2.35 -15.50
N GLY A 31 7.19 1.04 -15.27
CA GLY A 31 7.42 0.45 -13.94
C GLY A 31 6.14 -0.03 -13.25
N ASN A 32 6.30 -0.62 -12.05
CA ASN A 32 5.16 -1.01 -11.23
C ASN A 32 4.61 0.20 -10.46
N MET A 33 3.30 0.22 -10.21
CA MET A 33 2.62 1.34 -9.55
C MET A 33 3.16 1.61 -8.13
N TYR A 34 3.65 0.57 -7.47
CA TYR A 34 4.16 0.64 -6.10
C TYR A 34 5.47 1.43 -6.02
N ASP A 35 6.46 1.11 -6.85
CA ASP A 35 7.77 1.75 -6.90
C ASP A 35 7.66 3.20 -7.34
N ASN A 36 6.77 3.48 -8.31
CA ASN A 36 6.50 4.84 -8.76
C ASN A 36 5.86 5.68 -7.66
N PHE A 37 4.92 5.13 -6.89
CA PHE A 37 4.34 5.85 -5.76
C PHE A 37 5.34 6.06 -4.63
N LEU A 38 6.11 5.02 -4.28
CA LEU A 38 7.08 5.07 -3.19
C LEU A 38 8.22 6.06 -3.47
N SER A 39 8.75 6.06 -4.69
CA SER A 39 9.78 7.04 -5.10
C SER A 39 9.25 8.47 -4.97
N LYS A 40 8.06 8.76 -5.51
CA LYS A 40 7.45 10.09 -5.43
C LYS A 40 7.12 10.51 -4.00
N ALA A 41 6.60 9.59 -3.19
CA ALA A 41 6.31 9.85 -1.79
C ALA A 41 7.60 10.18 -1.02
N LYS A 42 8.67 9.40 -1.24
CA LYS A 42 9.99 9.63 -0.64
C LYS A 42 10.60 10.97 -1.08
N ASP A 43 10.53 11.29 -2.37
CA ASP A 43 10.98 12.58 -2.93
C ASP A 43 10.24 13.77 -2.27
N ALA A 44 8.97 13.56 -1.91
CA ALA A 44 8.15 14.54 -1.19
C ALA A 44 8.34 14.52 0.34
N GLY A 45 9.24 13.70 0.87
CA GLY A 45 9.45 13.55 2.32
C GLY A 45 8.29 12.85 3.05
N PHE A 46 7.42 12.13 2.32
CA PHE A 46 6.24 11.47 2.84
C PHE A 46 6.40 9.94 2.81
N LEU A 47 6.16 9.27 3.95
CA LEU A 47 6.07 7.81 4.01
C LEU A 47 4.62 7.39 4.27
N PRO A 48 3.95 6.77 3.30
CA PRO A 48 2.58 6.29 3.47
C PRO A 48 2.47 5.27 4.61
N LEU A 49 1.48 5.47 5.50
CA LEU A 49 1.26 4.60 6.66
C LEU A 49 1.02 3.13 6.29
N TRP A 50 0.44 2.85 5.12
CA TRP A 50 0.17 1.48 4.69
C TRP A 50 1.44 0.68 4.41
N ILE A 51 2.59 1.32 4.15
CA ILE A 51 3.89 0.63 3.99
C ILE A 51 4.35 0.07 5.33
N LYS A 52 4.15 0.82 6.42
CA LYS A 52 4.42 0.35 7.78
C LYS A 52 3.57 -0.88 8.09
N TRP A 53 2.27 -0.80 7.81
CA TRP A 53 1.35 -1.93 8.02
C TRP A 53 1.71 -3.14 7.17
N GLN A 54 2.08 -2.95 5.90
CA GLN A 54 2.52 -4.04 5.02
C GLN A 54 3.74 -4.77 5.61
N LYS A 55 4.72 -4.03 6.13
CA LYS A 55 5.91 -4.61 6.75
C LYS A 55 5.54 -5.40 8.00
N GLU A 56 4.74 -4.82 8.90
CA GLU A 56 4.31 -5.49 10.14
C GLU A 56 3.51 -6.77 9.86
N ILE A 57 2.55 -6.72 8.93
CA ILE A 57 1.74 -7.88 8.53
C ILE A 57 2.64 -9.00 8.01
N ARG A 58 3.62 -8.65 7.16
CA ARG A 58 4.57 -9.63 6.60
C ARG A 58 5.43 -10.28 7.68
N GLU A 59 5.91 -9.50 8.65
CA GLU A 59 6.72 -10.00 9.76
C GLU A 59 5.92 -10.95 10.65
N GLU A 60 4.72 -10.56 11.07
CA GLU A 60 3.83 -11.40 11.90
C GLU A 60 3.41 -12.68 11.15
N LEU A 61 3.12 -12.60 9.85
CA LEU A 61 2.80 -13.79 9.06
C LEU A 61 3.97 -14.76 8.94
N SER A 62 5.19 -14.25 8.79
CA SER A 62 6.40 -15.08 8.74
C SER A 62 6.56 -15.89 10.03
N GLU A 63 6.28 -15.28 11.17
CA GLU A 63 6.31 -15.95 12.48
C GLU A 63 5.25 -17.05 12.57
N ILE A 64 3.99 -16.78 12.18
CA ILE A 64 2.93 -17.80 12.22
C ILE A 64 3.25 -18.96 11.28
N VAL A 65 3.75 -18.70 10.06
CA VAL A 65 4.15 -19.75 9.12
C VAL A 65 5.30 -20.59 9.68
N ARG A 66 6.24 -20.00 10.43
CA ARG A 66 7.29 -20.75 11.14
C ARG A 66 6.70 -21.63 12.26
N LEU A 67 5.80 -21.10 13.07
CA LEU A 67 5.15 -21.82 14.17
C LEU A 67 4.27 -22.98 13.68
N ARG A 68 3.63 -22.84 12.51
CA ARG A 68 2.90 -23.91 11.84
C ARG A 68 3.78 -25.13 11.59
N LYS A 69 5.04 -24.93 11.21
CA LYS A 69 6.00 -26.02 10.96
C LYS A 69 6.44 -26.73 12.24
N THR A 70 6.31 -26.10 13.40
CA THR A 70 6.69 -26.66 14.71
C THR A 70 5.52 -27.29 15.47
N ASN A 71 4.34 -27.44 14.84
CA ASN A 71 3.17 -28.15 15.38
C ASN A 71 2.64 -27.58 16.73
N VAL A 72 2.69 -26.26 16.89
CA VAL A 72 2.17 -25.55 18.07
C VAL A 72 0.63 -25.57 18.09
N GLU A 73 0.02 -25.56 19.28
CA GLU A 73 -1.43 -25.61 19.49
C GLU A 73 -2.22 -24.61 18.63
N ASN A 74 -3.21 -25.14 17.91
CA ASN A 74 -4.01 -24.42 16.92
C ASN A 74 -4.79 -23.22 17.51
N ARG A 75 -5.22 -23.32 18.77
CA ARG A 75 -6.07 -22.29 19.42
C ARG A 75 -5.35 -20.95 19.63
N GLN A 76 -4.06 -20.96 19.95
CA GLN A 76 -3.27 -19.73 20.11
C GLN A 76 -2.96 -19.05 18.76
N LEU A 77 -2.98 -19.82 17.66
CA LEU A 77 -2.69 -19.33 16.32
C LEU A 77 -3.91 -18.65 15.69
N THR A 78 -5.12 -19.13 15.98
CA THR A 78 -6.37 -18.49 15.51
C THR A 78 -6.49 -17.05 16.02
N SER A 79 -6.19 -16.79 17.29
CA SER A 79 -6.23 -15.42 17.84
C SER A 79 -5.17 -14.50 17.23
N GLN A 80 -4.01 -15.05 16.84
CA GLN A 80 -2.97 -14.27 16.17
C GLN A 80 -3.38 -13.91 14.74
N ILE A 81 -4.02 -14.83 14.02
CA ILE A 81 -4.56 -14.56 12.68
C ILE A 81 -5.60 -13.45 12.72
N GLU A 82 -6.52 -13.45 13.69
CA GLU A 82 -7.52 -12.38 13.79
C GLU A 82 -6.88 -11.02 14.01
N ARG A 83 -5.86 -10.94 14.87
CA ARG A 83 -5.09 -9.71 15.09
C ARG A 83 -4.37 -9.25 13.82
N ILE A 84 -3.85 -10.16 13.01
CA ILE A 84 -3.28 -9.80 11.70
C ILE A 84 -4.40 -9.30 10.77
N ASN A 85 -5.58 -9.93 10.77
CA ASN A 85 -6.70 -9.49 9.93
C ASN A 85 -7.20 -8.08 10.29
N GLU A 86 -7.16 -7.67 11.55
CA GLU A 86 -7.40 -6.28 11.95
C GLU A 86 -6.43 -5.30 11.26
N LYS A 87 -5.14 -5.68 11.18
CA LYS A 87 -4.14 -4.89 10.44
C LYS A 87 -4.38 -4.92 8.94
N VAL A 88 -4.78 -6.06 8.38
CA VAL A 88 -5.13 -6.19 6.94
C VAL A 88 -6.31 -5.28 6.61
N ARG A 89 -7.35 -5.22 7.44
CA ARG A 89 -8.48 -4.30 7.27
C ARG A 89 -8.03 -2.84 7.32
N THR A 90 -7.17 -2.50 8.28
CA THR A 90 -6.59 -1.17 8.40
C THR A 90 -5.76 -0.81 7.16
N TYR A 91 -4.90 -1.72 6.71
CA TYR A 91 -4.11 -1.58 5.48
C TYR A 91 -4.99 -1.34 4.26
N ASN A 92 -6.02 -2.18 4.06
CA ASN A 92 -6.92 -2.09 2.91
C ASN A 92 -7.70 -0.78 2.85
N ALA A 93 -8.01 -0.19 4.01
CA ALA A 93 -8.74 1.07 4.11
C ALA A 93 -7.91 2.27 3.61
N ILE A 94 -6.58 2.18 3.60
CA ILE A 94 -5.68 3.30 3.25
C ILE A 94 -4.77 3.02 2.05
N CYS A 95 -4.64 1.77 1.60
CA CYS A 95 -3.84 1.43 0.43
C CYS A 95 -4.62 1.67 -0.88
N PRO A 96 -3.92 1.84 -2.02
CA PRO A 96 -4.57 1.86 -3.33
C PRO A 96 -5.40 0.59 -3.59
N PRO A 97 -6.55 0.66 -4.30
CA PRO A 97 -7.43 -0.50 -4.52
C PRO A 97 -6.73 -1.72 -5.14
N LYS A 98 -5.79 -1.50 -6.07
CA LYS A 98 -5.01 -2.58 -6.71
C LYS A 98 -4.09 -3.33 -5.75
N MET A 99 -3.81 -2.76 -4.58
CA MET A 99 -2.92 -3.33 -3.57
C MET A 99 -3.67 -4.04 -2.44
N GLN A 100 -4.99 -3.88 -2.37
CA GLN A 100 -5.80 -4.51 -1.33
C GLN A 100 -5.61 -6.04 -1.33
N ARG A 101 -5.69 -6.62 -0.13
CA ARG A 101 -5.49 -8.05 0.12
C ARG A 101 -6.69 -8.61 0.85
N ARG A 102 -7.06 -9.85 0.54
CA ARG A 102 -8.11 -10.55 1.31
C ARG A 102 -7.60 -10.92 2.70
N GLU A 103 -8.51 -11.15 3.63
CA GLU A 103 -8.19 -11.65 4.98
C GLU A 103 -7.53 -13.04 4.93
N ILE A 104 -6.83 -13.36 6.01
CA ILE A 104 -5.97 -14.52 6.14
C ILE A 104 -6.72 -15.59 6.89
N GLU A 105 -6.69 -16.80 6.33
CA GLU A 105 -7.31 -18.00 6.89
C GLU A 105 -6.20 -19.01 7.19
N TRP A 106 -6.43 -19.88 8.16
CA TRP A 106 -5.46 -20.88 8.60
C TRP A 106 -5.01 -21.81 7.46
N GLU A 107 -5.96 -22.20 6.62
CA GLU A 107 -5.77 -23.14 5.51
C GLU A 107 -4.91 -22.52 4.39
N THR A 108 -4.96 -21.20 4.24
CA THR A 108 -4.38 -20.49 3.10
C THR A 108 -3.18 -19.61 3.48
N ILE A 109 -2.71 -19.72 4.73
CA ILE A 109 -1.70 -18.83 5.30
C ILE A 109 -0.38 -18.81 4.52
N GLU A 110 0.07 -19.95 4.00
CA GLU A 110 1.31 -20.05 3.22
C GLU A 110 1.18 -19.34 1.86
N SER A 111 0.06 -19.57 1.14
CA SER A 111 -0.22 -18.88 -0.12
C SER A 111 -0.38 -17.38 0.08
N GLN A 112 -0.98 -16.98 1.19
CA GLN A 112 -1.15 -15.57 1.55
C GLN A 112 0.20 -14.92 1.88
N PHE A 113 1.07 -15.60 2.64
CA PHE A 113 2.40 -15.10 2.97
C PHE A 113 3.21 -14.76 1.72
N GLU A 114 3.18 -15.61 0.68
CA GLU A 114 3.86 -15.32 -0.59
C GLU A 114 3.32 -14.06 -1.30
N LYS A 115 2.05 -13.69 -1.10
CA LYS A 115 1.46 -12.46 -1.66
C LYS A 115 1.81 -11.19 -0.87
N TRP A 116 2.29 -11.36 0.36
CA TRP A 116 2.76 -10.29 1.23
C TRP A 116 4.27 -10.07 1.15
N LYS A 117 5.02 -11.01 0.56
CA LYS A 117 6.46 -10.95 0.35
C LYS A 117 6.85 -9.77 -0.55
#